data_AF-A0A7J7KBW4-F1
#
_entry.id   AF-A0A7J7KBW4-F1
#
_cell.length_a   1.000
_cell.length_b   1.000
_cell.length_c   1.000
_cell.angle_alpha   90.00
_cell.angle_beta   90.00
_cell.angle_gamma   90.00
#
_symmetry.space_group_name_H-M   'P 1'
#
loop_
_entity.id
_entity.type
_entity.pdbx_description
1 polymer ?
#
loop_
_entity_poly.entity_id
_entity_poly.type
_entity_poly.pdbx_seq_one_letter_code
_entity_poly.pdbx_strand_id
1 'polypeptide(L)'
;MVKSKGPIISLTGEQLLNAISLFLDGDGGLKSVEDCVKFNNCMKQLGVTVEHICLFLNVINSTHDEAVLSKLLSLGAWATLHEWLSEFKELNETPVLVLLLETFQNLPVSMEMLKANSTAKIIKGLSKHTDEEIKQKSAATVDKWMQLIKSKTGGVHQLTLTPLKEW
;
A
#
# COMPACT_ATOMS: atom_id res chain seq x y z
N MET A 1 -15.02 31.44 -11.86
CA MET A 1 -13.60 31.55 -12.32
C MET A 1 -12.92 30.24 -12.04
N VAL A 2 -12.85 29.36 -13.04
CA VAL A 2 -12.08 28.11 -12.96
C VAL A 2 -10.62 28.50 -13.08
N LYS A 3 -9.81 28.30 -12.04
CA LYS A 3 -8.36 28.46 -12.14
C LYS A 3 -7.86 27.39 -13.10
N SER A 4 -7.48 27.82 -14.30
CA SER A 4 -6.70 27.03 -15.25
C SER A 4 -5.46 26.52 -14.53
N LYS A 5 -5.44 25.22 -14.19
CA LYS A 5 -4.19 24.55 -13.88
C LYS A 5 -3.47 24.45 -15.23
N GLY A 6 -2.36 25.17 -15.37
CA GLY A 6 -1.48 25.02 -16.52
C GLY A 6 -1.12 23.55 -16.76
N PRO A 7 -0.58 23.18 -17.93
CA PRO A 7 -0.29 21.78 -18.23
C PRO A 7 0.63 21.23 -17.14
N ILE A 8 0.08 20.39 -16.26
CA ILE A 8 0.88 19.52 -15.44
C ILE A 8 1.56 18.65 -16.48
N ILE A 9 2.87 18.83 -16.68
CA ILE A 9 3.65 17.92 -17.50
C ILE A 9 3.60 16.59 -16.72
N SER A 10 2.58 15.79 -16.99
CA SER A 10 2.50 14.42 -16.50
C SER A 10 3.60 13.66 -17.21
N LEU A 11 4.57 13.16 -16.46
CA LEU A 11 5.54 12.21 -16.99
C LEU A 11 4.77 11.03 -17.63
N THR A 12 5.32 10.43 -18.67
CA THR A 12 4.88 9.09 -19.10
C THR A 12 5.41 8.04 -18.13
N GLY A 13 4.87 6.82 -18.14
CA GLY A 13 5.42 5.73 -17.32
C GLY A 13 6.92 5.48 -17.58
N GLU A 14 7.36 5.58 -18.83
CA GLU A 14 8.78 5.49 -19.19
C GLU A 14 9.61 6.63 -18.59
N GLN A 15 9.13 7.86 -18.65
CA GLN A 15 9.82 9.01 -18.07
C GLN A 15 9.90 8.91 -16.54
N LEU A 16 8.84 8.44 -15.89
CA LEU A 16 8.85 8.17 -14.45
C LEU A 16 9.83 7.05 -14.10
N LEU A 17 9.80 5.93 -14.83
CA LEU A 17 10.72 4.81 -14.62
C LEU A 17 12.18 5.28 -14.75
N ASN A 18 12.49 6.05 -15.79
CA ASN A 18 13.82 6.64 -15.96
C ASN A 18 14.20 7.54 -14.78
N ALA A 19 13.26 8.36 -14.28
CA ALA A 19 13.49 9.24 -13.15
C ALA A 19 13.75 8.50 -11.82
N ILE A 20 13.14 7.32 -11.62
CA ILE A 20 13.34 6.52 -10.40
C ILE A 20 14.37 5.40 -10.56
N SER A 21 14.85 5.12 -11.77
CA SER A 21 15.75 3.99 -12.09
C SER A 21 17.01 3.94 -11.20
N LEU A 22 17.55 5.10 -10.82
CA LEU A 22 18.72 5.19 -9.95
C LEU A 22 18.45 4.72 -8.52
N PHE A 23 17.19 4.58 -8.12
CA PHE A 23 16.76 4.10 -6.80
C PHE A 23 16.52 2.59 -6.78
N LEU A 24 16.55 1.95 -7.95
CA LEU A 24 16.15 0.55 -8.09
C LEU A 24 17.36 -0.40 -8.02
N ASP A 25 17.12 -1.61 -7.52
CA ASP A 25 18.04 -2.74 -7.61
C ASP A 25 17.86 -3.53 -8.91
N GLY A 26 18.54 -4.68 -9.03
CA GLY A 26 18.48 -5.53 -10.23
C GLY A 26 17.12 -6.20 -10.46
N ASP A 27 16.28 -6.30 -9.43
CA ASP A 27 14.95 -6.91 -9.47
C ASP A 27 13.83 -5.87 -9.64
N GLY A 28 14.20 -4.58 -9.70
CA GLY A 28 13.28 -3.45 -9.81
C GLY A 28 12.69 -2.99 -8.47
N GLY A 29 13.18 -3.51 -7.34
CA GLY A 29 12.85 -3.05 -6.00
C GLY A 29 13.68 -1.84 -5.58
N LEU A 30 13.37 -1.22 -4.45
CA LEU A 30 14.19 -0.15 -3.89
C LEU A 30 15.49 -0.72 -3.31
N LYS A 31 16.64 -0.20 -3.76
CA LYS A 31 17.95 -0.72 -3.38
C LYS A 31 18.38 -0.39 -1.95
N SER A 32 17.90 0.71 -1.36
CA SER A 32 18.32 1.13 -0.02
C SER A 32 17.36 2.12 0.67
N VAL A 33 17.56 2.32 1.97
CA VAL A 33 16.75 3.19 2.82
C VAL A 33 16.87 4.68 2.47
N GLU A 34 17.99 5.08 1.88
CA GLU A 34 18.27 6.46 1.43
C GLU A 34 17.33 6.88 0.29
N ASP A 35 16.95 5.93 -0.56
CA ASP A 35 16.11 6.20 -1.73
C ASP A 35 14.61 6.31 -1.39
N CYS A 36 14.20 5.75 -0.24
CA CYS A 36 12.81 5.77 0.21
C CYS A 36 12.22 7.19 0.30
N VAL A 37 13.02 8.19 0.69
CA VAL A 37 12.53 9.57 0.84
C VAL A 37 12.09 10.15 -0.51
N LYS A 38 12.93 10.02 -1.54
CA LYS A 38 12.64 10.53 -2.88
C LYS A 38 11.47 9.77 -3.50
N PHE A 39 11.50 8.44 -3.39
CA PHE A 39 10.43 7.58 -3.89
C PHE A 39 9.08 7.92 -3.25
N ASN A 40 9.01 8.03 -1.93
CA ASN A 40 7.78 8.40 -1.22
C ASN A 40 7.27 9.80 -1.59
N ASN A 41 8.17 10.74 -1.86
CA ASN A 41 7.76 12.08 -2.34
C ASN A 41 7.16 12.00 -3.76
N CYS A 42 7.67 11.14 -4.64
CA CYS A 42 7.08 10.90 -5.95
C CYS A 42 5.67 10.30 -5.85
N MET A 43 5.44 9.33 -4.95
CA MET A 43 4.11 8.74 -4.72
C MET A 43 3.05 9.78 -4.31
N LYS A 44 3.45 10.82 -3.58
CA LYS A 44 2.55 11.86 -3.04
C LYS A 44 2.26 13.01 -4.00
N GLN A 45 2.79 12.98 -5.23
CA GLN A 45 2.58 14.07 -6.17
C GLN A 45 1.14 14.09 -6.70
N LEU A 46 0.60 15.30 -6.84
CA LEU A 46 -0.70 15.50 -7.50
C LEU A 46 -0.56 15.21 -9.00
N GLY A 47 -1.50 14.43 -9.56
CA GLY A 47 -1.49 14.07 -10.98
C GLY A 47 -0.81 12.74 -11.31
N VAL A 48 -0.57 11.87 -10.31
CA VAL A 48 -0.26 10.46 -10.56
C VAL A 48 -1.40 9.80 -11.35
N THR A 49 -1.05 9.02 -12.38
CA THR A 49 -1.99 8.28 -13.22
C THR A 49 -2.07 6.84 -12.73
N VAL A 50 -3.04 6.07 -13.23
CA VAL A 50 -3.12 4.62 -12.95
C VAL A 50 -1.82 3.91 -13.33
N GLU A 51 -1.21 4.28 -14.46
CA GLU A 51 0.09 3.74 -14.90
C GLU A 51 1.21 4.03 -13.89
N HIS A 52 1.30 5.27 -13.39
CA HIS A 52 2.27 5.64 -12.36
C HIS A 52 2.07 4.85 -11.06
N ILE A 53 0.80 4.67 -10.65
CA ILE A 53 0.45 3.93 -9.43
C ILE A 53 0.86 2.47 -9.58
N CYS A 54 0.54 1.82 -10.72
CA CYS A 54 0.99 0.46 -11.00
C CYS A 54 2.52 0.34 -10.95
N LEU A 55 3.25 1.32 -11.50
CA LEU A 55 4.72 1.33 -11.42
C LEU A 55 5.21 1.40 -9.96
N PHE A 56 4.67 2.31 -9.15
CA PHE A 56 5.06 2.42 -7.75
C PHE A 56 4.75 1.14 -6.96
N LEU A 57 3.58 0.53 -7.20
CA LEU A 57 3.21 -0.73 -6.53
C LEU A 57 4.13 -1.88 -6.94
N ASN A 58 4.49 -1.98 -8.22
CA ASN A 58 5.45 -2.99 -8.69
C ASN A 58 6.83 -2.81 -8.04
N VAL A 59 7.33 -1.57 -7.92
CA VAL A 59 8.59 -1.32 -7.20
C VAL A 59 8.49 -1.76 -5.74
N ILE A 60 7.37 -1.47 -5.06
CA ILE A 60 7.17 -1.93 -3.67
C ILE A 60 7.13 -3.46 -3.59
N ASN A 61 6.43 -4.12 -4.51
CA ASN A 61 6.33 -5.60 -4.53
C ASN A 61 7.66 -6.28 -4.87
N SER A 62 8.52 -5.65 -5.67
CA SER A 62 9.88 -6.12 -5.95
C SER A 62 10.88 -5.79 -4.84
N THR A 63 10.50 -4.99 -3.83
CA THR A 63 11.41 -4.65 -2.72
C THR A 63 11.37 -5.75 -1.67
N HIS A 64 12.46 -6.52 -1.54
CA HIS A 64 12.53 -7.64 -0.59
C HIS A 64 13.15 -7.29 0.77
N ASP A 65 13.87 -6.17 0.87
CA ASP A 65 14.49 -5.73 2.12
C ASP A 65 13.44 -5.14 3.08
N GLU A 66 13.22 -5.82 4.21
CA GLU A 66 12.25 -5.41 5.22
C GLU A 66 12.58 -4.05 5.85
N ALA A 67 13.86 -3.69 5.99
CA ALA A 67 14.27 -2.39 6.52
C ALA A 67 13.91 -1.25 5.56
N VAL A 68 14.03 -1.50 4.24
CA VAL A 68 13.63 -0.55 3.19
C VAL A 68 12.12 -0.36 3.17
N LEU A 69 11.35 -1.45 3.22
CA LEU A 69 9.89 -1.39 3.31
C LEU A 69 9.42 -0.69 4.60
N SER A 70 10.02 -1.03 5.74
CA SER A 70 9.73 -0.39 7.02
C SER A 70 10.03 1.11 6.99
N LYS A 71 11.16 1.50 6.36
CA LYS A 71 11.51 2.89 6.15
C LYS A 71 10.46 3.60 5.31
N LEU A 72 10.03 2.99 4.20
CA LEU A 72 9.02 3.56 3.32
C LEU A 72 7.69 3.79 4.06
N LEU A 73 7.24 2.81 4.86
CA LEU A 73 6.04 2.94 5.68
C LEU A 73 6.16 4.06 6.72
N SER A 74 7.33 4.20 7.37
CA SER A 74 7.58 5.29 8.33
C SER A 74 7.53 6.69 7.72
N LEU A 75 7.73 6.81 6.40
CA LEU A 75 7.64 8.06 5.65
C LEU A 75 6.20 8.39 5.20
N GLY A 76 5.22 7.58 5.61
CA GLY A 76 3.81 7.80 5.35
C GLY A 76 3.27 7.10 4.09
N ALA A 77 4.02 6.16 3.49
CA ALA A 77 3.53 5.40 2.35
C ALA A 77 2.23 4.63 2.65
N TRP A 78 2.02 4.21 3.90
CA TRP A 78 0.76 3.60 4.34
C TRP A 78 -0.47 4.48 4.08
N ALA A 79 -0.35 5.80 4.33
CA ALA A 79 -1.45 6.72 4.09
C ALA A 79 -1.73 6.88 2.58
N THR A 80 -0.68 6.96 1.76
CA THR A 80 -0.81 7.04 0.31
C THR A 80 -1.43 5.77 -0.29
N LEU A 81 -0.99 4.58 0.16
CA LEU A 81 -1.58 3.31 -0.25
C LEU A 81 -3.05 3.20 0.18
N HIS A 82 -3.41 3.72 1.36
CA HIS A 82 -4.79 3.77 1.83
C HIS A 82 -5.69 4.65 0.95
N GLU A 83 -5.18 5.81 0.53
CA GLU A 83 -5.89 6.72 -0.38
C GLU A 83 -6.16 6.03 -1.72
N TRP A 84 -5.15 5.41 -2.33
CA TRP A 84 -5.31 4.66 -3.59
C TRP A 84 -6.27 3.48 -3.43
N LEU A 85 -6.18 2.71 -2.33
CA LEU A 85 -7.12 1.63 -2.07
C LEU A 85 -8.57 2.12 -1.98
N SER A 86 -8.80 3.25 -1.32
CA SER A 86 -10.13 3.82 -1.18
C SER A 86 -10.67 4.28 -2.53
N GLU A 87 -9.86 5.00 -3.30
CA GLU A 87 -10.20 5.50 -4.64
C GLU A 87 -10.51 4.35 -5.62
N PHE A 88 -9.60 3.39 -5.78
CA PHE A 88 -9.79 2.31 -6.76
C PHE A 88 -10.89 1.33 -6.38
N LYS A 89 -11.21 1.22 -5.09
CA LYS A 89 -12.40 0.50 -4.65
C LYS A 89 -13.67 1.19 -5.11
N GLU A 90 -13.74 2.52 -5.04
CA GLU A 90 -14.91 3.27 -5.50
C GLU A 90 -15.05 3.22 -7.03
N LEU A 91 -13.92 3.25 -7.75
CA LEU A 91 -13.88 3.16 -9.20
C LEU A 91 -14.10 1.73 -9.74
N ASN A 92 -14.04 0.70 -8.88
CA ASN A 92 -14.07 -0.72 -9.26
C ASN A 92 -12.94 -1.13 -10.23
N GLU A 93 -11.76 -0.51 -10.09
CA GLU A 93 -10.56 -0.81 -10.88
C GLU A 93 -9.90 -2.10 -10.41
N THR A 94 -10.50 -3.22 -10.80
CA THR A 94 -10.15 -4.58 -10.35
C THR A 94 -8.65 -4.89 -10.47
N PRO A 95 -7.96 -4.64 -11.60
CA PRO A 95 -6.53 -4.95 -11.72
C PRO A 95 -5.66 -4.19 -10.70
N VAL A 96 -5.97 -2.91 -10.45
CA VAL A 96 -5.23 -2.07 -9.50
C VAL A 96 -5.50 -2.52 -8.07
N LEU A 97 -6.74 -2.90 -7.76
CA LEU A 97 -7.11 -3.46 -6.46
C LEU A 97 -6.36 -4.75 -6.16
N VAL A 98 -6.23 -5.66 -7.13
CA VAL A 98 -5.45 -6.90 -6.99
C VAL A 98 -3.99 -6.58 -6.64
N LEU A 99 -3.38 -5.64 -7.37
CA LEU A 99 -1.99 -5.23 -7.16
C LEU A 99 -1.79 -4.54 -5.79
N LEU A 100 -2.74 -3.71 -5.37
CA LEU A 100 -2.75 -3.10 -4.03
C LEU A 100 -2.85 -4.17 -2.93
N LEU A 101 -3.74 -5.15 -3.08
CA LEU A 101 -3.89 -6.24 -2.12
C LEU A 101 -2.61 -7.06 -1.97
N GLU A 102 -1.94 -7.35 -3.07
CA GLU A 102 -0.62 -7.99 -3.05
C GLU A 102 0.42 -7.13 -2.32
N THR A 103 0.42 -5.83 -2.58
CA THR A 103 1.27 -4.87 -1.88
C THR A 103 1.03 -4.90 -0.37
N PHE A 104 -0.22 -4.81 0.07
CA PHE A 104 -0.56 -4.89 1.50
C PHE A 104 -0.17 -6.22 2.14
N GLN A 105 -0.23 -7.31 1.39
CA GLN A 105 0.17 -8.63 1.85
C GLN A 105 1.68 -8.72 2.09
N ASN A 106 2.50 -8.06 1.26
CA ASN A 106 3.95 -8.11 1.31
C ASN A 106 4.58 -7.16 2.35
N LEU A 107 3.87 -6.10 2.74
CA LEU A 107 4.39 -5.10 3.67
C LEU A 107 4.61 -5.62 5.12
N PRO A 108 5.67 -5.17 5.81
CA PRO A 108 5.87 -5.41 7.24
C PRO A 108 4.94 -4.50 8.06
N VAL A 109 3.68 -4.92 8.18
CA VAL A 109 2.64 -4.14 8.86
C VAL A 109 2.75 -4.23 10.39
N SER A 110 2.62 -3.10 11.08
CA SER A 110 2.53 -3.04 12.54
C SER A 110 1.09 -2.91 13.05
N MET A 111 0.86 -3.19 14.34
CA MET A 111 -0.48 -3.00 14.95
C MET A 111 -0.93 -1.54 14.94
N GLU A 112 -0.01 -0.59 15.06
CA GLU A 112 -0.34 0.83 15.03
C GLU A 112 -0.88 1.23 13.65
N MET A 113 -0.29 0.68 12.58
CA MET A 113 -0.74 0.93 11.21
C MET A 113 -2.13 0.38 10.95
N LEU A 114 -2.44 -0.83 11.44
CA LEU A 114 -3.79 -1.41 11.33
C LEU A 114 -4.87 -0.57 12.01
N LYS A 115 -4.49 0.27 12.98
CA LYS A 115 -5.39 1.19 13.71
C LYS A 115 -5.36 2.62 13.16
N ALA A 116 -4.39 2.95 12.31
CA ALA A 116 -4.13 4.33 11.89
C ALA A 116 -5.21 4.88 10.96
N ASN A 117 -5.81 4.03 10.12
CA ASN A 117 -6.86 4.40 9.17
C ASN A 117 -7.77 3.19 8.87
N SER A 118 -8.72 3.34 7.96
CA SER A 118 -9.70 2.30 7.64
C SER A 118 -9.22 1.22 6.66
N THR A 119 -7.91 1.13 6.36
CA THR A 119 -7.34 0.12 5.44
C THR A 119 -7.75 -1.30 5.82
N ALA A 120 -7.61 -1.68 7.10
CA ALA A 120 -7.99 -3.00 7.58
C ALA A 120 -9.48 -3.31 7.35
N LYS A 121 -10.33 -2.31 7.60
CA LYS A 121 -11.78 -2.40 7.39
C LYS A 121 -12.13 -2.54 5.91
N ILE A 122 -11.48 -1.77 5.04
CA ILE A 122 -11.71 -1.82 3.59
C ILE A 122 -11.34 -3.21 3.05
N ILE A 123 -10.14 -3.71 3.36
CA ILE A 123 -9.67 -5.02 2.89
C ILE A 123 -10.53 -6.15 3.45
N LYS A 124 -10.95 -6.07 4.71
CA LYS A 124 -11.95 -7.00 5.27
C LYS A 124 -13.27 -6.96 4.51
N GLY A 125 -13.72 -5.79 4.05
CA GLY A 125 -14.87 -5.66 3.16
C GLY A 125 -14.67 -6.37 1.82
N LEU A 126 -13.46 -6.27 1.25
CA LEU A 126 -13.09 -6.92 -0.02
C LEU A 126 -13.05 -8.46 0.08
N SER A 127 -12.99 -9.05 1.28
CA SER A 127 -13.11 -10.52 1.46
C SER A 127 -14.48 -11.09 1.08
N LYS A 128 -15.43 -10.23 0.71
CA LYS A 128 -16.76 -10.61 0.20
C LYS A 128 -16.99 -10.13 -1.23
N HIS A 129 -15.94 -9.70 -1.92
CA HIS A 129 -16.03 -9.22 -3.29
C HIS A 129 -16.45 -10.35 -4.23
N THR A 130 -17.11 -9.99 -5.34
CA THR A 130 -17.60 -10.95 -6.34
C THR A 130 -16.48 -11.49 -7.21
N ASP A 131 -15.45 -10.68 -7.46
CA ASP A 131 -14.19 -11.12 -8.05
C ASP A 131 -13.43 -12.04 -7.08
N GLU A 132 -13.12 -13.25 -7.53
CA GLU A 132 -12.56 -14.30 -6.70
C GLU A 132 -11.09 -14.03 -6.34
N GLU A 133 -10.32 -13.34 -7.19
CA GLU A 133 -8.92 -13.00 -6.89
C GLU A 133 -8.84 -11.92 -5.80
N ILE A 134 -9.66 -10.86 -5.91
CA ILE A 134 -9.78 -9.84 -4.86
C ILE A 134 -10.20 -10.49 -3.54
N LYS A 135 -11.20 -11.36 -3.58
CA LYS A 135 -11.71 -12.07 -2.41
C LYS A 135 -10.64 -12.93 -1.75
N GLN A 136 -9.88 -13.71 -2.52
CA GLN A 136 -8.82 -14.57 -2.01
C GLN A 136 -7.66 -13.78 -1.41
N LYS A 137 -7.11 -12.80 -2.14
CA LYS A 137 -5.97 -11.99 -1.67
C LYS A 137 -6.34 -11.16 -0.44
N SER A 138 -7.53 -10.59 -0.40
CA SER A 138 -8.00 -9.84 0.77
C SER A 138 -8.23 -10.74 1.99
N ALA A 139 -8.83 -11.92 1.83
CA ALA A 139 -8.97 -12.89 2.92
C ALA A 139 -7.60 -13.31 3.49
N ALA A 140 -6.64 -13.65 2.62
CA ALA A 140 -5.29 -14.02 3.04
C ALA A 140 -4.57 -12.88 3.79
N THR A 141 -4.75 -11.64 3.33
CA THR A 141 -4.20 -10.45 4.00
C THR A 141 -4.81 -10.25 5.38
N VAL A 142 -6.14 -10.37 5.52
CA VAL A 142 -6.83 -10.29 6.81
C VAL A 142 -6.35 -11.38 7.76
N ASP A 143 -6.19 -12.62 7.28
CA ASP A 143 -5.71 -13.73 8.10
C ASP A 143 -4.29 -13.49 8.61
N LYS A 144 -3.38 -12.98 7.78
CA LYS A 144 -2.02 -12.59 8.17
C LYS A 144 -2.04 -11.54 9.28
N TRP A 145 -2.87 -10.51 9.14
CA TRP A 145 -3.01 -9.46 10.15
C TRP A 145 -3.66 -9.99 11.44
N MET A 146 -4.64 -10.88 11.34
CA MET A 146 -5.25 -11.56 12.48
C MET A 146 -4.24 -12.39 13.27
N GLN A 147 -3.31 -13.06 12.61
CA GLN A 147 -2.21 -13.78 13.26
C GLN A 147 -1.28 -12.81 14.00
N LEU A 148 -0.85 -11.71 13.36
CA LEU A 148 -0.02 -10.68 13.99
C LEU A 148 -0.62 -10.15 15.29
N ILE A 149 -1.94 -9.91 15.30
CA ILE A 149 -2.66 -9.40 16.47
C ILE A 149 -2.66 -10.45 17.59
N LYS A 150 -3.00 -11.70 17.26
CA LYS A 150 -3.04 -12.81 18.24
C LYS A 150 -1.67 -13.07 18.85
N SER A 151 -0.61 -13.04 18.05
CA SER A 151 0.76 -13.28 18.53
C SER A 151 1.23 -12.22 19.52
N LYS A 152 0.78 -10.97 19.39
CA LYS A 152 1.14 -9.89 20.33
C LYS A 152 0.23 -9.81 21.55
N THR A 153 -1.04 -10.23 21.46
CA THR A 153 -1.94 -10.27 22.62
C THR A 153 -1.74 -11.49 23.51
N GLY A 154 -1.18 -12.59 22.98
CA GLY A 154 -0.86 -13.80 23.76
C GLY A 154 0.31 -13.67 24.73
N GLY A 155 1.06 -12.55 24.71
CA GLY A 155 2.24 -12.32 25.56
C GLY A 155 1.99 -11.51 26.85
N VAL A 156 0.79 -10.95 27.04
CA VAL A 156 0.43 -10.18 28.23
C VAL A 156 -0.92 -10.68 28.72
N HIS A 157 -0.97 -11.17 29.95
CA HIS A 157 -2.18 -11.60 30.64
C HIS A 157 -3.36 -10.64 30.40
N GLN A 158 -4.44 -11.20 29.85
CA GLN A 158 -5.84 -10.90 30.17
C GLN A 158 -6.13 -9.48 30.65
N LEU A 159 -6.18 -8.52 29.73
CA LEU A 159 -6.94 -7.28 29.90
C LEU A 159 -7.76 -7.04 28.64
N THR A 160 -9.06 -7.29 28.78
CA THR A 160 -10.17 -6.90 27.90
C THR A 160 -9.91 -7.01 26.41
N LEU A 161 -10.31 -8.15 25.84
CA LEU A 161 -10.62 -8.27 24.43
C LEU A 161 -11.65 -7.19 24.07
N THR A 162 -11.24 -6.10 23.42
CA THR A 162 -12.18 -5.35 22.61
C THR A 162 -12.66 -6.30 21.52
N PRO A 163 -13.98 -6.58 21.42
CA PRO A 163 -14.47 -7.53 20.44
C PRO A 163 -14.05 -7.12 19.03
N LEU A 164 -13.81 -8.12 18.19
CA LEU A 164 -13.49 -8.02 16.76
C LEU A 164 -14.49 -7.18 15.90
N LYS A 165 -15.52 -6.61 16.54
CA LYS A 165 -16.58 -5.77 15.97
C LYS A 165 -16.17 -4.30 15.80
N GLU A 166 -15.10 -3.83 16.43
CA GLU A 166 -14.72 -2.40 16.42
C GLU A 166 -13.62 -2.04 15.43
N TRP A 167 -13.24 -2.97 14.54
CA TRP A 167 -12.29 -2.75 13.45
C TRP A 167 -13.01 -2.80 12.09
#